data_AF-A0A6A6ST31-F1
#
_entry.id   AF-A0A6A6ST31-F1
#
_cell.length_a   1.000
_cell.length_b   1.000
_cell.length_c   1.000
_cell.angle_alpha   90.00
_cell.angle_beta   90.00
_cell.angle_gamma   90.00
#
_symmetry.space_group_name_H-M   'P 1'
#
loop_
_entity.id
_entity.type
_entity.pdbx_description
1 polymer ?
#
loop_
_entity_poly.entity_id
_entity_poly.type
_entity_poly.pdbx_seq_one_letter_code
_entity_poly.pdbx_strand_id
1 'polypeptide(L)'
;MKNLEKVQISAVWINALGSERRQRLRSPSLSILILLECPSVPSGQHKVVVRAVSRMLPNQPYFGAISQVQTSYLDYGQIKTWLENCEMAHELCKKTYPTRPMHSFRVIDVEQDCVVDAPDHCRFCALSYVWGDTCQLQLTRANSSHMKQKGALREVPLALTIRDAIECTRGLGERYLWVDSLCIVQDSDEIRQQCIDDMSKIYAHSLLTIVAATCRSANEPLPGVSSKRTWQQWHQEVSPNLTICAQFDSKDYLQNTTYNTRAWTYQEYQLANRLLIFSPNGQVYFSCKCAMHSEEVMPGANLESDAAMLEGAMSSRLQFDHGMLWSTYRSMIEEYTKRSMRREHDILNALTGILNTLVDSRHIAGLPFAIFDMALLWQPRQRLRRRRGFPSWSWAGWVGQIHWFDDGCLDTQKG
;
A
#
# COMPACT_ATOMS: atom_id res chain seq x y z
N MET A 1 -8.61 16.37 15.63
CA MET A 1 -9.74 16.17 14.70
C MET A 1 -10.82 17.22 14.96
N LYS A 2 -10.53 18.50 14.71
CA LYS A 2 -11.54 19.56 14.62
C LYS A 2 -11.17 20.43 13.43
N ASN A 3 -12.13 20.67 12.55
CA ASN A 3 -12.12 21.56 11.38
C ASN A 3 -11.57 20.99 10.05
N LEU A 4 -12.11 19.86 9.59
CA LEU A 4 -12.15 19.52 8.15
C LEU A 4 -13.58 19.77 7.66
N GLU A 5 -14.04 21.02 7.68
CA GLU A 5 -15.35 21.39 7.15
C GLU A 5 -15.17 22.12 5.81
N LYS A 6 -15.69 21.46 4.76
CA LYS A 6 -16.00 21.97 3.41
C LYS A 6 -14.81 22.22 2.46
N VAL A 7 -14.60 21.28 1.54
CA VAL A 7 -14.15 21.59 0.19
C VAL A 7 -15.41 21.93 -0.60
N GLN A 8 -15.51 23.14 -1.14
CA GLN A 8 -16.57 23.51 -2.08
C GLN A 8 -15.99 23.40 -3.49
N ILE A 9 -16.67 22.65 -4.37
CA ILE A 9 -16.44 22.78 -5.81
C ILE A 9 -17.01 24.16 -6.18
N SER A 10 -16.14 25.17 -6.28
CA SER A 10 -16.55 26.57 -6.40
C SER A 10 -17.06 26.92 -7.80
N ALA A 11 -16.57 26.22 -8.82
CA ALA A 11 -17.09 26.32 -10.19
C ALA A 11 -16.75 25.07 -11.02
N VAL A 12 -17.70 24.63 -11.84
CA VAL A 12 -17.49 23.67 -12.93
C VAL A 12 -17.75 24.39 -14.24
N TRP A 13 -16.70 24.59 -15.05
CA TRP A 13 -16.85 25.16 -16.39
C TRP A 13 -16.86 24.02 -17.41
N ILE A 14 -18.02 23.83 -18.05
CA ILE A 14 -18.14 22.94 -19.20
C ILE A 14 -17.98 23.82 -20.44
N ASN A 15 -16.77 23.88 -20.99
CA ASN A 15 -16.58 24.51 -22.29
C ASN A 15 -17.00 23.51 -23.37
N ALA A 16 -18.24 23.64 -23.85
CA ALA A 16 -18.55 23.17 -25.19
C ALA A 16 -17.87 24.17 -26.15
N LEU A 17 -16.87 23.72 -26.92
CA LEU A 17 -16.31 24.51 -28.02
C LEU A 17 -17.41 24.71 -29.08
N GLY A 18 -18.26 25.71 -28.85
CA GLY A 18 -19.23 26.23 -29.78
C GLY A 18 -18.55 27.25 -30.68
N SER A 19 -18.42 26.86 -31.96
CA SER A 19 -18.29 27.71 -33.14
C SER A 19 -17.34 28.92 -33.06
N GLU A 20 -16.07 28.71 -33.43
CA GLU A 20 -15.34 29.54 -34.41
C GLU A 20 -13.84 29.21 -34.37
N ARG A 21 -13.47 28.04 -34.89
CA ARG A 21 -12.19 27.77 -35.59
C ARG A 21 -12.14 26.29 -35.93
N ARG A 22 -12.61 25.96 -37.14
CA ARG A 22 -12.34 24.67 -37.75
C ARG A 22 -10.85 24.59 -38.09
N GLN A 23 -10.05 24.05 -37.16
CA GLN A 23 -8.85 23.31 -37.53
C GLN A 23 -8.99 21.88 -37.02
N ARG A 24 -8.63 20.94 -37.89
CA ARG A 24 -8.94 19.52 -37.84
C ARG A 24 -8.44 18.86 -36.55
N LEU A 25 -9.35 18.68 -35.58
CA LEU A 25 -9.25 17.63 -34.57
C LEU A 25 -10.47 16.73 -34.75
N ARG A 26 -10.22 15.44 -35.01
CA ARG A 26 -11.28 14.42 -35.05
C ARG A 26 -11.68 14.14 -33.59
N SER A 27 -12.97 14.31 -33.30
CA SER A 27 -13.68 14.21 -32.01
C SER A 27 -13.77 15.52 -31.19
N PRO A 28 -14.98 15.90 -30.71
CA PRO A 28 -15.14 17.02 -29.78
C PRO A 28 -14.64 16.60 -28.40
N SER A 29 -13.50 17.15 -27.96
CA SER A 29 -13.03 17.02 -26.59
C SER A 29 -13.83 17.94 -25.68
N LEU A 30 -14.67 17.37 -24.82
CA LEU A 30 -15.30 18.08 -23.70
C LEU A 30 -14.22 18.34 -22.64
N SER A 31 -13.81 19.60 -22.49
CA SER A 31 -12.87 20.01 -21.44
C SER A 31 -13.67 20.54 -20.25
N ILE A 32 -13.70 19.79 -19.15
CA ILE A 32 -14.30 20.25 -17.90
C ILE A 32 -13.18 20.81 -17.01
N LEU A 33 -13.21 22.11 -16.76
CA LEU A 33 -12.28 22.76 -15.82
C LEU A 33 -12.96 22.82 -14.45
N ILE A 34 -12.30 22.25 -13.43
CA ILE A 34 -12.87 22.13 -12.08
C ILE A 34 -11.91 22.77 -11.10
N LEU A 35 -12.35 23.87 -10.51
CA LEU A 35 -11.64 24.54 -9.44
C LEU A 35 -12.09 23.91 -8.11
N LEU A 36 -11.14 23.25 -7.45
CA LEU A 36 -11.30 22.72 -6.11
C LEU A 36 -10.66 23.71 -5.13
N GLU A 37 -11.48 24.47 -4.41
CA GLU A 37 -10.99 25.23 -3.26
C GLU A 37 -10.93 24.29 -2.06
N CYS A 38 -9.71 23.87 -1.70
CA CYS A 38 -9.46 22.98 -0.58
C CYS A 38 -8.85 23.77 0.59
N PRO A 39 -9.65 24.30 1.53
CA PRO A 39 -9.16 25.19 2.58
C PRO A 39 -8.31 24.50 3.67
N SER A 40 -8.18 23.17 3.63
CA SER A 40 -7.56 22.37 4.68
C SER A 40 -6.42 21.45 4.20
N VAL A 41 -5.99 21.63 2.95
CA VAL A 41 -4.81 20.96 2.42
C VAL A 41 -3.60 21.88 2.65
N PRO A 42 -2.58 21.44 3.43
CA PRO A 42 -1.38 22.23 3.63
C PRO A 42 -0.73 22.53 2.27
N SER A 43 -0.14 23.71 2.15
CA SER A 43 0.56 24.18 0.95
C SER A 43 1.46 23.09 0.33
N GLY A 44 0.97 22.48 -0.76
CA GLY A 44 1.59 21.40 -1.50
C GLY A 44 0.82 21.15 -2.80
N GLN A 45 1.50 20.71 -3.85
CA GLN A 45 0.83 20.31 -5.10
C GLN A 45 0.12 18.98 -4.89
N HIS A 46 -1.20 18.98 -4.85
CA HIS A 46 -2.00 17.75 -4.85
C HIS A 46 -2.51 17.48 -6.25
N LYS A 47 -2.25 16.27 -6.78
CA LYS A 47 -2.87 15.81 -8.02
C LYS A 47 -4.30 15.41 -7.69
N VAL A 48 -5.28 16.24 -8.07
CA VAL A 48 -6.69 15.85 -8.02
C VAL A 48 -7.16 15.49 -9.42
N VAL A 49 -7.65 14.26 -9.57
CA VAL A 49 -8.26 13.82 -10.82
C VAL A 49 -9.76 14.00 -10.66
N VAL A 50 -10.38 14.73 -11.58
CA VAL A 50 -11.82 14.93 -11.54
C VAL A 50 -12.48 14.22 -12.71
N ARG A 51 -13.50 13.42 -12.42
CA ARG A 51 -14.20 12.60 -13.42
C ARG A 51 -15.71 12.82 -13.36
N ALA A 52 -16.36 12.65 -14.50
CA ALA A 52 -17.80 12.80 -14.64
C ALA A 52 -18.50 11.43 -14.67
N VAL A 53 -19.62 11.33 -13.96
CA VAL A 53 -20.50 10.16 -13.86
C VAL A 53 -21.84 10.53 -14.50
N SER A 54 -22.25 9.81 -15.55
CA SER A 54 -23.58 9.97 -16.17
C SER A 54 -24.50 8.81 -15.78
N ARG A 55 -25.73 9.11 -15.34
CA ARG A 55 -26.73 8.10 -14.94
C ARG A 55 -27.53 7.48 -16.09
N MET A 56 -27.24 7.78 -17.37
CA MET A 56 -27.95 7.18 -18.51
C MET A 56 -27.06 6.91 -19.73
N LEU A 57 -26.87 5.63 -20.07
CA LEU A 57 -27.14 4.97 -21.37
C LEU A 57 -26.37 3.62 -21.42
N PRO A 58 -27.02 2.47 -21.67
CA PRO A 58 -26.37 1.15 -21.71
C PRO A 58 -25.28 0.97 -22.78
N ASN A 59 -25.11 1.91 -23.72
CA ASN A 59 -24.38 1.70 -24.98
C ASN A 59 -23.48 2.87 -25.43
N GLN A 60 -23.03 3.77 -24.55
CA GLN A 60 -22.08 4.83 -24.93
C GLN A 60 -20.81 4.85 -24.06
N PRO A 61 -19.61 4.93 -24.65
CA PRO A 61 -18.35 4.95 -23.93
C PRO A 61 -18.07 6.38 -23.42
N TYR A 62 -18.44 6.68 -22.18
CA TYR A 62 -17.96 7.89 -21.53
C TYR A 62 -16.67 7.61 -20.76
N PHE A 63 -15.75 8.58 -20.82
CA PHE A 63 -14.44 8.58 -20.14
C PHE A 63 -14.59 8.29 -18.64
N GLY A 64 -14.01 7.17 -18.18
CA GLY A 64 -13.84 6.82 -16.77
C GLY A 64 -15.15 6.73 -15.98
N ALA A 65 -15.85 5.59 -16.08
CA ALA A 65 -17.04 5.34 -15.26
C ALA A 65 -16.65 5.24 -13.78
N ILE A 66 -16.92 6.29 -13.00
CA ILE A 66 -16.87 6.23 -11.53
C ILE A 66 -18.24 5.74 -11.00
N SER A 67 -18.22 4.83 -10.03
CA SER A 67 -19.39 4.44 -9.23
C SER A 67 -19.47 5.28 -7.96
N GLN A 68 -20.70 5.56 -7.53
CA GLN A 68 -20.96 6.03 -6.18
C GLN A 68 -20.93 4.85 -5.21
N VAL A 69 -19.93 4.76 -4.33
CA VAL A 69 -19.78 3.63 -3.38
C VAL A 69 -20.74 3.81 -2.19
N GLN A 70 -22.01 3.48 -2.37
CA GLN A 70 -23.02 3.68 -1.31
C GLN A 70 -23.02 2.60 -0.22
N THR A 71 -22.06 1.67 -0.22
CA THR A 71 -22.09 0.52 0.69
C THR A 71 -21.37 0.82 2.00
N SER A 72 -22.02 0.56 3.14
CA SER A 72 -21.41 0.67 4.48
C SER A 72 -20.46 -0.49 4.82
N TYR A 73 -20.40 -1.50 3.96
CA TYR A 73 -19.61 -2.73 4.10
C TYR A 73 -18.88 -3.03 2.79
N LEU A 74 -17.83 -3.84 2.86
CA LEU A 74 -17.05 -4.26 1.70
C LEU A 74 -17.89 -5.05 0.71
N ASP A 75 -17.66 -4.79 -0.57
CA ASP A 75 -18.11 -5.67 -1.65
C ASP A 75 -17.01 -6.70 -1.95
N TYR A 76 -17.10 -7.87 -1.31
CA TYR A 76 -16.17 -8.96 -1.56
C TYR A 76 -16.24 -9.48 -3.00
N GLY A 77 -17.37 -9.32 -3.71
CA GLY A 77 -17.50 -9.70 -5.12
C GLY A 77 -16.63 -8.82 -6.02
N GLN A 78 -16.64 -7.52 -5.78
CA GLN A 78 -15.76 -6.57 -6.47
C GLN A 78 -14.28 -6.88 -6.21
N ILE A 79 -13.90 -7.13 -4.95
CA ILE A 79 -12.50 -7.42 -4.60
C ILE A 79 -12.02 -8.74 -5.24
N LYS A 80 -12.86 -9.78 -5.24
CA LYS A 80 -12.56 -11.04 -5.92
C LYS A 80 -12.38 -10.85 -7.42
N THR A 81 -13.21 -10.01 -8.05
CA THR A 81 -13.08 -9.69 -9.48
C THR A 81 -11.72 -9.04 -9.80
N TRP A 82 -11.25 -8.10 -8.96
CA TRP A 82 -9.91 -7.51 -9.12
C TRP A 82 -8.80 -8.54 -8.95
N LEU A 83 -8.94 -9.45 -7.97
CA LEU A 83 -7.99 -10.51 -7.72
C LEU A 83 -7.90 -11.48 -8.91
N GLU A 84 -9.04 -11.98 -9.39
CA GLU A 84 -9.16 -12.88 -10.54
C GLU A 84 -8.57 -12.25 -11.81
N ASN A 85 -8.93 -11.00 -12.11
CA ASN A 85 -8.38 -10.27 -13.26
C ASN A 85 -6.85 -10.17 -13.18
N CYS A 86 -6.31 -9.87 -12.00
CA CYS A 86 -4.87 -9.81 -11.79
C CYS A 86 -4.19 -11.17 -11.96
N GLU A 87 -4.78 -12.25 -11.40
CA GLU A 87 -4.27 -13.61 -11.55
C GLU A 87 -4.30 -14.10 -13.01
N MET A 88 -5.30 -13.69 -13.79
CA MET A 88 -5.42 -14.09 -15.19
C MET A 88 -4.55 -13.27 -16.13
N ALA A 89 -4.54 -11.94 -15.99
CA ALA A 89 -3.98 -11.02 -16.99
C ALA A 89 -2.55 -10.54 -16.69
N HIS A 90 -2.10 -10.49 -15.44
CA HIS A 90 -0.83 -9.85 -15.08
C HIS A 90 0.33 -10.83 -14.91
N GLU A 91 1.14 -11.03 -15.95
CA GLU A 91 2.32 -11.91 -15.92
C GLU A 91 3.33 -11.56 -14.81
N LEU A 92 3.60 -10.28 -14.57
CA LEU A 92 4.49 -9.85 -13.49
C LEU A 92 3.97 -10.21 -12.10
N CYS A 93 2.65 -10.38 -11.95
CA CYS A 93 2.00 -10.76 -10.69
C CYS A 93 1.88 -12.30 -10.53
N LYS A 94 2.12 -13.07 -11.60
CA LYS A 94 2.20 -14.54 -11.56
C LYS A 94 3.57 -15.05 -11.12
N LYS A 95 4.63 -14.24 -11.32
CA LYS A 95 5.99 -14.56 -10.84
C LYS A 95 6.02 -14.64 -9.31
N THR A 96 5.90 -15.86 -8.79
CA THR A 96 6.16 -16.17 -7.39
C THR A 96 7.66 -16.41 -7.21
N TYR A 97 8.24 -15.88 -6.13
CA TYR A 97 9.64 -16.16 -5.80
C TYR A 97 9.81 -17.69 -5.61
N PRO A 98 10.94 -18.29 -6.01
CA PRO A 98 11.03 -19.74 -6.18
C PRO A 98 11.27 -20.56 -4.90
N THR A 99 11.21 -20.00 -3.69
CA THR A 99 11.61 -20.76 -2.49
C THR A 99 10.73 -20.48 -1.28
N ARG A 100 10.05 -21.53 -0.82
CA ARG A 100 9.32 -21.65 0.45
C ARG A 100 10.13 -21.01 1.61
N PRO A 101 9.49 -20.31 2.56
CA PRO A 101 10.10 -20.09 3.88
C PRO A 101 10.49 -21.47 4.46
N MET A 102 11.77 -21.68 4.77
CA MET A 102 12.25 -22.97 5.27
C MET A 102 11.68 -23.27 6.67
N HIS A 103 11.41 -24.55 6.91
CA HIS A 103 11.00 -25.23 8.15
C HIS A 103 10.15 -24.44 9.18
N SER A 104 8.95 -24.97 9.46
CA SER A 104 7.98 -24.50 10.48
C SER A 104 7.27 -23.17 10.21
N PHE A 105 6.85 -22.95 8.96
CA PHE A 105 5.89 -21.89 8.61
C PHE A 105 4.49 -22.24 9.12
N ARG A 106 3.88 -21.33 9.90
CA ARG A 106 2.53 -21.49 10.45
C ARG A 106 1.58 -20.47 9.85
N VAL A 107 0.31 -20.83 9.76
CA VAL A 107 -0.78 -19.98 9.31
C VAL A 107 -1.99 -20.19 10.20
N ILE A 108 -2.91 -19.24 10.20
CA ILE A 108 -4.25 -19.40 10.77
C ILE A 108 -5.12 -20.07 9.72
N ASP A 109 -5.75 -21.18 10.08
CA ASP A 109 -6.86 -21.77 9.33
C ASP A 109 -8.15 -21.05 9.75
N VAL A 110 -8.69 -20.20 8.87
CA VAL A 110 -9.88 -19.39 9.18
C VAL A 110 -11.17 -20.22 9.15
N GLU A 111 -11.17 -21.44 8.62
CA GLU A 111 -12.34 -22.33 8.70
C GLU A 111 -12.40 -23.04 10.05
N GLN A 112 -11.23 -23.38 10.59
CA GLN A 112 -11.09 -24.08 11.87
C GLN A 112 -10.85 -23.14 13.07
N ASP A 113 -10.59 -21.85 12.82
CA ASP A 113 -10.23 -20.85 13.81
C ASP A 113 -9.11 -21.33 14.75
N CYS A 114 -8.02 -21.82 14.15
CA CYS A 114 -6.83 -22.29 14.86
C CYS A 114 -5.54 -22.02 14.08
N VAL A 115 -4.40 -22.10 14.77
CA VAL A 115 -3.07 -22.00 14.16
C VAL A 115 -2.61 -23.38 13.71
N VAL A 116 -2.22 -23.52 12.45
CA VAL A 116 -1.75 -24.79 11.89
C VAL A 116 -0.37 -24.63 11.26
N ASP A 117 0.36 -25.73 11.16
CA ASP A 117 1.55 -25.76 10.31
C ASP A 117 1.07 -25.71 8.85
N ALA A 118 1.67 -24.83 8.06
CA ALA A 118 1.18 -24.53 6.72
C ALA A 118 1.30 -25.75 5.80
N PRO A 119 0.22 -26.13 5.09
CA PRO A 119 0.26 -27.26 4.16
C PRO A 119 1.23 -27.01 3.01
N ASP A 120 1.55 -28.06 2.27
CA ASP A 120 2.31 -27.92 1.03
C ASP A 120 1.51 -27.07 0.02
N HIS A 121 2.21 -26.17 -0.69
CA HIS A 121 1.61 -25.20 -1.60
C HIS A 121 0.50 -24.33 -0.96
N CYS A 122 0.63 -24.02 0.33
CA CYS A 122 -0.31 -23.16 1.05
C CYS A 122 -0.50 -21.81 0.35
N ARG A 123 -1.72 -21.56 -0.13
CA ARG A 123 -2.19 -20.25 -0.59
C ARG A 123 -2.72 -19.49 0.62
N PHE A 124 -2.12 -18.35 0.95
CA PHE A 124 -2.48 -17.59 2.15
C PHE A 124 -2.50 -16.08 1.91
N CYS A 125 -3.38 -15.39 2.63
CA CYS A 125 -3.34 -13.95 2.80
C CYS A 125 -2.37 -13.59 3.93
N ALA A 126 -1.77 -12.40 3.91
CA ALA A 126 -0.96 -11.89 5.02
C ALA A 126 -1.60 -10.62 5.61
N LEU A 127 -1.46 -10.40 6.91
CA LEU A 127 -1.86 -9.14 7.55
C LEU A 127 -0.64 -8.24 7.77
N SER A 128 -0.77 -6.98 7.35
CA SER A 128 0.18 -5.91 7.64
C SER A 128 -0.54 -4.82 8.45
N TYR A 129 -0.11 -4.64 9.71
CA TYR A 129 -0.79 -3.79 10.67
C TYR A 129 0.17 -3.22 11.72
N VAL A 130 -0.30 -2.23 12.48
CA VAL A 130 0.45 -1.64 13.59
C VAL A 130 -0.05 -2.23 14.91
N TRP A 131 0.84 -2.84 15.69
CA TRP A 131 0.48 -3.41 17.00
C TRP A 131 -0.04 -2.34 17.99
N GLY A 132 0.60 -1.17 18.00
CA GLY A 132 0.37 -0.11 18.98
C GLY A 132 0.92 -0.44 20.38
N ASP A 133 0.59 0.37 21.38
CA ASP A 133 1.04 0.19 22.78
C ASP A 133 0.15 -0.78 23.57
N THR A 134 -0.42 -1.80 22.91
CA THR A 134 -1.41 -2.69 23.50
C THR A 134 -0.87 -4.10 23.73
N CYS A 135 -1.34 -4.76 24.79
CA CYS A 135 -1.10 -6.19 24.99
C CYS A 135 -1.99 -6.97 24.02
N GLN A 136 -1.39 -7.46 22.93
CA GLN A 136 -2.05 -8.36 22.00
C GLN A 136 -1.67 -9.81 22.28
N LEU A 137 -2.55 -10.74 21.92
CA LEU A 137 -2.26 -12.16 22.00
C LEU A 137 -1.05 -12.50 21.13
N GLN A 138 -0.11 -13.25 21.70
CA GLN A 138 1.09 -13.69 21.04
C GLN A 138 1.21 -15.21 21.13
N LEU A 139 1.63 -15.85 20.04
CA LEU A 139 2.00 -17.25 20.06
C LEU A 139 3.30 -17.41 20.86
N THR A 140 3.26 -18.26 21.87
CA THR A 140 4.42 -18.65 22.69
C THR A 140 4.51 -20.16 22.74
N ARG A 141 5.66 -20.70 23.16
CA ARG A 141 5.80 -22.15 23.36
C ARG A 141 4.75 -22.71 24.34
N ALA A 142 4.37 -21.93 25.35
CA ALA A 142 3.41 -22.32 26.37
C ALA A 142 1.97 -22.47 25.83
N ASN A 143 1.53 -21.59 24.92
CA ASN A 143 0.17 -21.63 24.38
C ASN A 143 0.07 -22.32 23.00
N SER A 144 1.19 -22.66 22.36
CA SER A 144 1.21 -23.21 21.00
C SER A 144 0.35 -24.46 20.83
N SER A 145 0.39 -25.40 21.77
CA SER A 145 -0.41 -26.63 21.71
C SER A 145 -1.92 -26.36 21.77
N HIS A 146 -2.34 -25.39 22.59
CA HIS A 146 -3.75 -24.98 22.67
C HIS A 146 -4.19 -24.23 21.41
N MET A 147 -3.34 -23.34 20.88
CA MET A 147 -3.65 -22.57 19.67
C MET A 147 -3.80 -23.45 18.41
N LYS A 148 -3.31 -24.70 18.43
CA LYS A 148 -3.52 -25.70 17.37
C LYS A 148 -4.89 -26.40 17.42
N GLN A 149 -5.62 -26.28 18.53
CA GLN A 149 -6.93 -26.92 18.69
C GLN A 149 -7.99 -26.17 17.89
N LYS A 150 -8.86 -26.92 17.22
CA LYS A 150 -9.99 -26.35 16.46
C LYS A 150 -10.84 -25.45 17.36
N GLY A 151 -11.06 -24.21 16.94
CA GLY A 151 -11.84 -23.22 17.66
C GLY A 151 -11.07 -22.43 18.72
N ALA A 152 -9.78 -22.71 18.96
CA ALA A 152 -9.00 -22.03 20.00
C ALA A 152 -8.99 -20.50 19.84
N LEU A 153 -8.99 -19.99 18.61
CA LEU A 153 -9.02 -18.54 18.34
C LEU A 153 -10.35 -17.88 18.74
N ARG A 154 -11.42 -18.65 18.93
CA ARG A 154 -12.73 -18.13 19.40
C ARG A 154 -12.76 -17.96 20.92
N GLU A 155 -11.93 -18.72 21.64
CA GLU A 155 -11.89 -18.75 23.11
C GLU A 155 -10.97 -17.68 23.72
N VAL A 156 -10.11 -17.08 22.89
CA VAL A 156 -9.11 -16.09 23.29
C VAL A 156 -9.49 -14.67 22.85
N PRO A 157 -9.08 -13.63 23.60
CA PRO A 157 -9.31 -12.25 23.23
C PRO A 157 -8.39 -11.85 22.06
N LEU A 158 -8.90 -11.95 20.84
CA LEU A 158 -8.22 -11.44 19.64
C LEU A 158 -8.42 -9.93 19.47
N ALA A 159 -7.34 -9.26 19.07
CA ALA A 159 -7.35 -7.86 18.67
C ALA A 159 -8.31 -7.66 17.48
N LEU A 160 -9.05 -6.55 17.45
CA LEU A 160 -10.11 -6.33 16.46
C LEU A 160 -9.60 -6.36 15.02
N THR A 161 -8.41 -5.81 14.75
CA THR A 161 -7.80 -5.85 13.41
C THR A 161 -7.55 -7.28 12.95
N ILE A 162 -7.10 -8.16 13.85
CA ILE A 162 -6.83 -9.58 13.55
C ILE A 162 -8.14 -10.33 13.29
N ARG A 163 -9.16 -10.09 14.14
CA ARG A 163 -10.49 -10.69 13.96
C ARG A 163 -11.08 -10.29 12.61
N ASP A 164 -11.04 -9.00 12.28
CA ASP A 164 -11.54 -8.52 10.99
C ASP A 164 -10.70 -9.02 9.82
N ALA A 165 -9.38 -9.22 9.99
CA ALA A 165 -8.56 -9.84 8.96
C ALA A 165 -8.94 -11.31 8.70
N ILE A 166 -9.31 -12.06 9.75
CA ILE A 166 -9.85 -13.43 9.63
C ILE A 166 -11.17 -13.40 8.85
N GLU A 167 -12.10 -12.52 9.21
CA GLU A 167 -13.38 -12.37 8.51
C GLU A 167 -13.19 -11.91 7.05
N CYS A 168 -12.28 -10.97 6.80
CA CYS A 168 -11.95 -10.49 5.46
C CYS A 168 -11.39 -11.63 4.61
N THR A 169 -10.46 -12.41 5.15
CA THR A 169 -9.90 -13.59 4.46
C THR A 169 -11.00 -14.60 4.12
N ARG A 170 -11.91 -14.88 5.07
CA ARG A 170 -13.07 -15.74 4.84
C ARG A 170 -14.02 -15.19 3.77
N GLY A 171 -14.29 -13.88 3.78
CA GLY A 171 -15.14 -13.20 2.80
C GLY A 171 -14.56 -13.21 1.37
N LEU A 172 -13.23 -13.24 1.25
CA LEU A 172 -12.53 -13.43 -0.03
C LEU A 172 -12.58 -14.88 -0.53
N GLY A 173 -13.02 -15.83 0.30
CA GLY A 173 -13.03 -17.26 -0.04
C GLY A 173 -11.67 -17.94 0.13
N GLU A 174 -10.74 -17.31 0.86
CA GLU A 174 -9.42 -17.86 1.14
C GLU A 174 -9.41 -18.50 2.53
N ARG A 175 -8.61 -19.56 2.71
CA ARG A 175 -8.61 -20.36 3.95
C ARG A 175 -7.52 -19.98 4.94
N TYR A 176 -6.37 -19.53 4.45
CA TYR A 176 -5.20 -19.35 5.29
C TYR A 176 -4.84 -17.87 5.42
N LEU A 177 -4.58 -17.45 6.66
CA LEU A 177 -4.13 -16.10 6.98
C LEU A 177 -2.83 -16.17 7.78
N TRP A 178 -1.84 -15.39 7.40
CA TRP A 178 -0.62 -15.20 8.16
C TRP A 178 -0.68 -13.90 8.96
N VAL A 179 -0.41 -13.99 10.27
CA VAL A 179 -0.36 -12.87 11.21
C VAL A 179 0.90 -13.03 12.06
N ASP A 180 1.78 -12.04 12.06
CA ASP A 180 3.08 -12.08 12.74
C ASP A 180 3.00 -12.49 14.22
N SER A 181 2.05 -11.94 14.97
CA SER A 181 1.85 -12.19 16.39
C SER A 181 1.39 -13.62 16.70
N LEU A 182 0.69 -14.27 15.78
CA LEU A 182 0.08 -15.60 15.99
C LEU A 182 0.77 -16.72 15.21
N CYS A 183 1.56 -16.40 14.20
CA CYS A 183 2.26 -17.38 13.35
C CYS A 183 3.75 -17.51 13.70
N ILE A 184 4.32 -16.54 14.41
CA ILE A 184 5.70 -16.57 14.91
C ILE A 184 5.68 -16.83 16.42
N VAL A 185 6.51 -17.78 16.88
CA VAL A 185 6.74 -18.03 18.32
C VAL A 185 7.57 -16.88 18.89
N GLN A 186 6.96 -16.04 19.71
CA GLN A 186 7.53 -14.75 20.13
C GLN A 186 8.57 -14.88 21.26
N ASP A 187 8.58 -16.00 21.99
CA ASP A 187 9.44 -16.28 23.16
C ASP A 187 10.69 -17.12 22.83
N SER A 188 11.04 -17.25 21.54
CA SER A 188 12.32 -17.84 21.09
C SER A 188 13.03 -16.85 20.17
N ASP A 189 14.19 -16.38 20.60
CA ASP A 189 14.99 -15.42 19.84
C ASP A 189 15.51 -16.02 18.53
N GLU A 190 15.82 -17.32 18.50
CA GLU A 190 16.29 -18.02 17.31
C GLU A 190 15.20 -18.08 16.23
N ILE A 191 13.98 -18.52 16.61
CA ILE A 191 12.84 -18.60 15.69
C ILE A 191 12.45 -17.18 15.24
N ARG A 192 12.44 -16.22 16.17
CA ARG A 192 12.11 -14.84 15.87
C ARG A 192 13.07 -14.25 14.84
N GLN A 193 14.38 -14.45 15.01
CA GLN A 193 15.38 -13.92 14.08
C GLN A 193 15.26 -14.57 12.70
N GLN A 194 15.08 -15.89 12.64
CA GLN A 194 14.86 -16.60 11.37
C GLN A 194 13.60 -16.07 10.66
N CYS A 195 12.50 -15.85 11.39
CA CYS A 195 11.29 -15.28 10.82
C CYS A 195 11.51 -13.86 10.32
N ILE A 196 12.29 -13.02 11.03
CA ILE A 196 12.66 -11.67 10.58
C ILE A 196 13.40 -11.73 9.24
N ASP A 197 14.35 -12.64 9.11
CA ASP A 197 15.12 -12.81 7.87
C ASP A 197 14.22 -13.28 6.71
N ASP A 198 13.22 -14.12 7.02
CA ASP A 198 12.24 -14.63 6.07
C ASP A 198 11.01 -13.72 5.84
N MET A 199 10.83 -12.62 6.59
CA MET A 199 9.68 -11.69 6.45
C MET A 199 9.51 -11.24 5.00
N SER A 200 10.63 -10.92 4.35
CA SER A 200 10.65 -10.53 2.95
C SER A 200 9.99 -11.56 2.04
N LYS A 201 10.24 -12.85 2.27
CA LYS A 201 9.66 -13.96 1.53
C LYS A 201 8.18 -14.12 1.88
N ILE A 202 7.80 -14.03 3.15
CA ILE A 202 6.41 -14.22 3.58
C ILE A 202 5.46 -13.27 2.82
N TYR A 203 5.77 -11.97 2.80
CA TYR A 203 4.95 -11.00 2.07
C TYR A 203 5.08 -11.17 0.55
N ALA A 204 6.26 -11.49 0.04
CA ALA A 204 6.46 -11.73 -1.39
C ALA A 204 5.75 -12.99 -1.92
N HIS A 205 5.43 -13.94 -1.05
CA HIS A 205 4.73 -15.18 -1.36
C HIS A 205 3.24 -15.17 -0.99
N SER A 206 2.77 -14.16 -0.25
CA SER A 206 1.35 -14.05 0.04
C SER A 206 0.56 -13.87 -1.27
N LEU A 207 -0.64 -14.44 -1.29
CA LEU A 207 -1.60 -14.19 -2.35
C LEU A 207 -1.93 -12.70 -2.44
N LEU A 208 -2.28 -12.16 -1.27
CA LEU A 208 -2.76 -10.82 -1.02
C LEU A 208 -2.36 -10.43 0.39
N THR A 209 -1.84 -9.23 0.56
CA THR A 209 -1.56 -8.65 1.87
C THR A 209 -2.65 -7.64 2.22
N ILE A 210 -3.38 -7.91 3.30
CA ILE A 210 -4.35 -7.00 3.91
C ILE A 210 -3.57 -5.93 4.67
N VAL A 211 -3.70 -4.67 4.25
CA VAL A 211 -3.01 -3.52 4.84
C VAL A 211 -4.01 -2.72 5.66
N ALA A 212 -3.84 -2.74 6.98
CA ALA A 212 -4.67 -2.00 7.94
C ALA A 212 -4.17 -0.56 8.12
N ALA A 213 -4.15 0.25 7.05
CA ALA A 213 -3.57 1.59 7.10
C ALA A 213 -4.41 2.61 7.90
N THR A 214 -5.70 2.34 8.11
CA THR A 214 -6.59 3.11 8.98
C THR A 214 -6.24 2.98 10.46
N CYS A 215 -5.70 1.82 10.86
CA CYS A 215 -5.55 1.44 12.25
C CYS A 215 -4.27 2.02 12.87
N ARG A 216 -4.39 2.70 14.01
CA ARG A 216 -3.23 3.15 14.80
C ARG A 216 -2.73 2.06 15.75
N SER A 217 -3.57 1.08 16.05
CA SER A 217 -3.29 -0.07 16.92
C SER A 217 -4.06 -1.33 16.46
N ALA A 218 -3.68 -2.49 16.99
CA ALA A 218 -4.30 -3.78 16.67
C ALA A 218 -5.77 -3.90 17.12
N ASN A 219 -6.22 -3.01 18.01
CA ASN A 219 -7.56 -3.02 18.59
C ASN A 219 -8.55 -2.11 17.86
N GLU A 220 -8.21 -1.67 16.64
CA GLU A 220 -9.12 -0.92 15.78
C GLU A 220 -9.70 -1.85 14.70
N PRO A 221 -11.00 -1.71 14.37
CA PRO A 221 -11.62 -2.55 13.35
C PRO A 221 -11.15 -2.15 11.95
N LEU A 222 -11.17 -3.09 11.01
CA LEU A 222 -11.06 -2.81 9.59
C LEU A 222 -12.39 -2.23 9.09
N PRO A 223 -12.43 -0.99 8.55
CA PRO A 223 -13.67 -0.37 8.11
C PRO A 223 -14.37 -1.19 7.02
N GLY A 224 -15.67 -1.43 7.19
CA GLY A 224 -16.50 -2.17 6.25
C GLY A 224 -16.46 -3.69 6.41
N VAL A 225 -15.69 -4.23 7.36
CA VAL A 225 -15.70 -5.67 7.71
C VAL A 225 -16.73 -5.94 8.80
N SER A 226 -16.38 -5.73 10.07
CA SER A 226 -17.30 -5.86 11.20
C SER A 226 -17.96 -4.54 11.59
N SER A 227 -17.31 -3.42 11.25
CA SER A 227 -17.77 -2.06 11.56
C SER A 227 -18.19 -1.34 10.28
N LYS A 228 -19.22 -0.49 10.38
CA LYS A 228 -19.62 0.37 9.26
C LYS A 228 -18.51 1.36 8.96
N ARG A 229 -18.14 1.50 7.69
CA ARG A 229 -17.24 2.57 7.25
C ARG A 229 -17.96 3.90 7.16
N THR A 230 -17.29 4.96 7.58
CA THR A 230 -17.73 6.34 7.39
C THR A 230 -16.98 6.89 6.18
N TRP A 231 -17.57 6.75 5.01
CA TRP A 231 -17.00 7.31 3.78
C TRP A 231 -17.93 8.37 3.20
N GLN A 232 -17.35 9.48 2.76
CA GLN A 232 -18.05 10.49 1.99
C GLN A 232 -17.29 10.74 0.69
N GLN A 233 -17.89 10.29 -0.43
CA GLN A 233 -17.40 10.68 -1.74
C GLN A 233 -17.65 12.16 -1.96
N TRP A 234 -16.61 12.86 -2.38
CA TRP A 234 -16.76 14.22 -2.86
C TRP A 234 -17.40 14.19 -4.22
N HIS A 235 -18.66 14.63 -4.30
CA HIS A 235 -19.41 14.68 -5.54
C HIS A 235 -20.32 15.89 -5.62
N GLN A 236 -20.60 16.35 -6.84
CA GLN A 236 -21.53 17.44 -7.12
C GLN A 236 -22.33 17.12 -8.36
N GLU A 237 -23.67 17.19 -8.26
CA GLU A 237 -24.53 17.17 -9.45
C GLU A 237 -24.39 18.52 -10.17
N VAL A 238 -23.99 18.48 -11.44
CA VAL A 238 -23.74 19.66 -12.27
C VAL A 238 -24.84 19.87 -13.31
N SER A 239 -25.55 18.81 -13.68
CA SER A 239 -26.77 18.85 -14.48
C SER A 239 -27.58 17.57 -14.22
N PRO A 240 -28.88 17.51 -14.60
CA PRO A 240 -29.69 16.32 -14.41
C PRO A 240 -29.01 15.08 -15.02
N ASN A 241 -28.77 14.07 -14.17
CA ASN A 241 -28.06 12.82 -14.51
C ASN A 241 -26.55 12.96 -14.76
N LEU A 242 -25.93 14.10 -14.44
CA LEU A 242 -24.48 14.30 -14.51
C LEU A 242 -23.94 14.70 -13.14
N THR A 243 -23.22 13.77 -12.52
CA THR A 243 -22.54 13.98 -11.24
C THR A 243 -21.04 13.97 -11.46
N ILE A 244 -20.33 14.92 -10.90
CA ILE A 244 -18.87 14.94 -10.94
C ILE A 244 -18.34 14.44 -9.60
N CYS A 245 -17.36 13.55 -9.63
CA CYS A 245 -16.68 13.03 -8.45
C CYS A 245 -15.21 13.46 -8.44
N ALA A 246 -14.72 13.89 -7.27
CA ALA A 246 -13.30 14.17 -7.07
C ALA A 246 -12.59 12.93 -6.53
N GLN A 247 -11.50 12.56 -7.18
CA GLN A 247 -10.66 11.43 -6.80
C GLN A 247 -9.26 11.93 -6.45
N PHE A 248 -8.77 11.48 -5.29
CA PHE A 248 -7.45 11.81 -4.79
C PHE A 248 -6.53 10.61 -4.91
N ASP A 249 -5.22 10.85 -5.00
CA ASP A 249 -4.23 9.78 -4.99
C ASP A 249 -4.29 9.02 -3.66
N SER A 250 -4.31 7.69 -3.74
CA SER A 250 -4.20 6.81 -2.58
C SER A 250 -3.03 7.17 -1.65
N LYS A 251 -1.91 7.66 -2.21
CA LYS A 251 -0.73 8.08 -1.47
C LYS A 251 -1.05 9.21 -0.51
N ASP A 252 -1.87 10.18 -0.91
CA ASP A 252 -2.20 11.34 -0.08
C ASP A 252 -2.93 10.93 1.19
N TYR A 253 -3.77 9.89 1.10
CA TYR A 253 -4.42 9.31 2.28
C TYR A 253 -3.48 8.50 3.15
N LEU A 254 -2.46 7.84 2.58
CA LEU A 254 -1.53 6.99 3.31
C LEU A 254 -0.37 7.76 3.96
N GLN A 255 0.07 8.87 3.38
CA GLN A 255 1.28 9.60 3.78
C GLN A 255 1.35 9.89 5.28
N ASN A 256 0.24 10.36 5.86
CA ASN A 256 0.16 10.80 7.27
C ASN A 256 -0.37 9.72 8.23
N THR A 257 -0.48 8.47 7.77
CA THR A 257 -0.98 7.37 8.63
C THR A 257 0.10 6.88 9.58
N THR A 258 -0.30 6.46 10.79
CA THR A 258 0.59 5.75 11.71
C THR A 258 1.25 4.56 11.02
N TYR A 259 0.50 3.81 10.20
CA TYR A 259 1.00 2.72 9.38
C TYR A 259 2.22 3.12 8.53
N ASN A 260 2.12 4.18 7.73
CA ASN A 260 3.19 4.59 6.83
C ASN A 260 4.40 5.21 7.56
N THR A 261 4.25 5.60 8.83
CA THR A 261 5.39 6.05 9.66
C THR A 261 6.28 4.90 10.13
N ARG A 262 5.87 3.63 10.06
CA ARG A 262 6.64 2.50 10.59
C ARG A 262 7.53 1.90 9.50
N ALA A 263 8.81 1.68 9.79
CA ALA A 263 9.74 1.28 8.72
C ALA A 263 9.46 -0.10 8.12
N TRP A 264 9.04 -1.07 8.93
CA TRP A 264 8.74 -2.42 8.46
C TRP A 264 7.58 -2.43 7.46
N THR A 265 6.58 -1.55 7.61
CA THR A 265 5.43 -1.52 6.70
C THR A 265 5.82 -1.15 5.28
N TYR A 266 6.95 -0.46 5.09
CA TYR A 266 7.51 -0.21 3.76
C TYR A 266 7.93 -1.52 3.09
N GLN A 267 8.62 -2.41 3.81
CA GLN A 267 9.02 -3.70 3.29
C GLN A 267 7.82 -4.53 2.85
N GLU A 268 6.83 -4.62 3.74
CA GLU A 268 5.61 -5.39 3.54
C GLU A 268 4.80 -4.85 2.35
N TYR A 269 4.70 -3.53 2.23
CA TYR A 269 4.04 -2.85 1.13
C TYR A 269 4.75 -3.07 -0.21
N GLN A 270 6.09 -2.95 -0.26
CA GLN A 270 6.85 -3.04 -1.51
C GLN A 270 6.97 -4.48 -2.03
N LEU A 271 7.09 -5.47 -1.13
CA LEU A 271 7.35 -6.85 -1.52
C LEU A 271 6.08 -7.64 -1.88
N ALA A 272 4.94 -7.31 -1.28
CA ALA A 272 3.70 -8.06 -1.50
C ALA A 272 3.21 -8.00 -2.95
N ASN A 273 2.89 -9.11 -3.61
CA ASN A 273 2.45 -9.08 -5.02
C ASN A 273 1.13 -8.32 -5.22
N ARG A 274 0.24 -8.41 -4.23
CA ARG A 274 -1.06 -7.75 -4.20
C ARG A 274 -1.30 -7.21 -2.80
N LEU A 275 -1.92 -6.04 -2.74
CA LEU A 275 -2.27 -5.32 -1.53
C LEU A 275 -3.77 -5.04 -1.53
N LEU A 276 -4.42 -5.28 -0.39
CA LEU A 276 -5.77 -4.79 -0.11
C LEU A 276 -5.66 -3.74 1.00
N ILE A 277 -5.72 -2.47 0.62
CA ILE A 277 -5.38 -1.35 1.46
C ILE A 277 -6.66 -0.73 2.02
N PHE A 278 -6.86 -0.88 3.32
CA PHE A 278 -7.88 -0.17 4.07
C PHE A 278 -7.37 1.24 4.37
N SER A 279 -7.84 2.21 3.58
CA SER A 279 -7.36 3.59 3.61
C SER A 279 -8.14 4.45 4.62
N PRO A 280 -7.50 5.44 5.29
CA PRO A 280 -8.14 6.31 6.28
C PRO A 280 -9.40 7.05 5.81
N ASN A 281 -9.56 7.22 4.51
CA ASN A 281 -10.76 7.82 3.94
C ASN A 281 -11.99 6.88 4.03
N GLY A 282 -11.82 5.61 4.40
CA GLY A 282 -12.88 4.60 4.51
C GLY A 282 -13.00 3.69 3.29
N GLN A 283 -12.23 3.94 2.23
CA GLN A 283 -12.22 3.10 1.03
C GLN A 283 -11.21 1.96 1.12
N VAL A 284 -11.46 0.95 0.31
CA VAL A 284 -10.48 -0.09 0.01
C VAL A 284 -9.88 0.10 -1.37
N TYR A 285 -8.57 -0.03 -1.45
CA TYR A 285 -7.82 -0.05 -2.70
C TYR A 285 -7.19 -1.42 -2.89
N PHE A 286 -7.28 -1.96 -4.10
CA PHE A 286 -6.49 -3.10 -4.52
C PHE A 286 -5.29 -2.61 -5.32
N SER A 287 -4.08 -2.95 -4.91
CA SER A 287 -2.86 -2.57 -5.64
C SER A 287 -2.01 -3.80 -5.91
N CYS A 288 -1.68 -4.05 -7.18
CA CYS A 288 -0.72 -5.06 -7.59
C CYS A 288 0.48 -4.39 -8.29
N LYS A 289 1.43 -5.19 -8.77
CA LYS A 289 2.61 -4.67 -9.48
C LYS A 289 2.29 -3.98 -10.81
N CYS A 290 1.12 -4.26 -11.40
CA CYS A 290 0.75 -3.73 -12.73
C CYS A 290 -0.34 -2.66 -12.69
N ALA A 291 -1.21 -2.69 -11.68
CA ALA A 291 -2.42 -1.87 -11.64
C ALA A 291 -2.89 -1.61 -10.22
N MET A 292 -3.68 -0.55 -10.06
CA MET A 292 -4.42 -0.24 -8.84
C MET A 292 -5.89 -0.03 -9.18
N HIS A 293 -6.76 -0.56 -8.33
CA HIS A 293 -8.20 -0.40 -8.39
C HIS A 293 -8.70 0.21 -7.08
N SER A 294 -9.77 0.99 -7.17
CA SER A 294 -10.50 1.51 -6.02
C SER A 294 -11.98 1.20 -6.20
N GLU A 295 -12.73 1.18 -5.11
CA GLU A 295 -14.18 0.92 -5.14
C GLU A 295 -14.96 1.93 -6.00
N GLU A 296 -14.39 3.11 -6.22
CA GLU A 296 -14.96 4.16 -7.06
C GLU A 296 -14.89 3.86 -8.55
N VAL A 297 -14.05 2.94 -9.02
CA VAL A 297 -13.85 2.71 -10.46
C VAL A 297 -14.69 1.52 -10.91
N MET A 298 -15.61 1.74 -11.86
CA MET A 298 -16.38 0.66 -12.49
C MET A 298 -15.49 -0.11 -13.49
N PRO A 299 -15.58 -1.45 -13.56
CA PRO A 299 -15.00 -2.20 -14.66
C PRO A 299 -15.82 -1.93 -15.94
N GLY A 300 -15.36 -1.00 -16.78
CA GLY A 300 -15.91 -0.82 -18.13
C GLY A 300 -15.14 -1.67 -19.14
N ALA A 301 -15.86 -2.31 -20.06
CA ALA A 301 -15.38 -3.35 -20.98
C ALA A 301 -14.29 -2.93 -21.99
N ASN A 302 -13.79 -1.69 -21.97
CA ASN A 302 -12.74 -1.19 -22.87
C ASN A 302 -11.92 -0.04 -22.24
N LEU A 303 -11.67 -0.07 -20.93
CA LEU A 303 -10.74 0.89 -20.33
C LEU A 303 -9.32 0.34 -20.42
N GLU A 304 -8.63 0.72 -21.50
CA GLU A 304 -7.19 0.92 -21.44
C GLU A 304 -6.89 1.63 -20.13
N SER A 305 -6.09 0.94 -19.33
CA SER A 305 -5.73 1.28 -17.97
C SER A 305 -5.60 2.79 -17.79
N ASP A 306 -6.54 3.37 -17.04
CA ASP A 306 -6.61 4.79 -16.76
C ASP A 306 -5.22 5.35 -16.44
N ALA A 307 -4.61 6.06 -17.39
CA ALA A 307 -3.21 6.50 -17.31
C ALA A 307 -2.92 7.33 -16.05
N ALA A 308 -3.92 8.04 -15.53
CA ALA A 308 -3.83 8.79 -14.28
C ALA A 308 -3.78 7.90 -13.02
N MET A 309 -4.41 6.72 -13.04
CA MET A 309 -4.26 5.70 -11.99
C MET A 309 -2.95 4.93 -12.14
N LEU A 310 -2.49 4.68 -13.37
CA LEU A 310 -1.17 4.07 -13.61
C LEU A 310 -0.04 4.93 -13.03
N GLU A 311 -0.04 6.25 -13.24
CA GLU A 311 1.03 7.12 -12.74
C GLU A 311 1.16 7.10 -11.20
N GLY A 312 0.05 7.23 -10.46
CA GLY A 312 0.06 7.20 -9.00
C GLY A 312 0.39 5.82 -8.42
N ALA A 313 -0.20 4.76 -9.02
CA ALA A 313 -0.02 3.38 -8.61
C ALA A 313 1.41 2.87 -8.86
N MET A 314 1.95 3.07 -10.07
CA MET A 314 3.33 2.72 -10.43
C MET A 314 4.34 3.54 -9.64
N SER A 315 4.01 4.79 -9.29
CA SER A 315 4.88 5.63 -8.46
C SER A 315 4.96 5.16 -6.99
N SER A 316 4.00 4.37 -6.50
CA SER A 316 4.01 3.90 -5.09
C SER A 316 4.80 2.60 -4.88
N ARG A 317 4.95 1.80 -5.93
CA ARG A 317 5.62 0.50 -5.92
C ARG A 317 6.95 0.59 -6.65
N LEU A 318 8.01 0.04 -6.07
CA LEU A 318 9.31 0.02 -6.73
C LEU A 318 9.23 -0.81 -8.02
N GLN A 319 9.58 -0.17 -9.14
CA GLN A 319 9.85 -0.87 -10.39
C GLN A 319 11.34 -1.16 -10.45
N PHE A 320 11.67 -2.44 -10.47
CA PHE A 320 13.04 -2.92 -10.58
C PHE A 320 13.42 -2.93 -12.07
N ASP A 321 13.66 -1.75 -12.63
CA ASP A 321 14.35 -1.61 -13.91
C ASP A 321 15.82 -1.27 -13.64
N HIS A 322 16.74 -2.11 -14.14
CA HIS A 322 18.17 -1.86 -14.01
C HIS A 322 18.61 -0.55 -14.67
N GLY A 323 17.89 -0.06 -15.69
CA GLY A 323 18.14 1.24 -16.32
C GLY A 323 17.83 2.44 -15.40
N MET A 324 17.07 2.20 -14.31
CA MET A 324 16.63 3.23 -13.35
C MET A 324 17.20 2.99 -11.94
N LEU A 325 18.28 2.20 -11.79
CA LEU A 325 18.83 1.82 -10.50
C LEU A 325 19.02 3.01 -9.54
N TRP A 326 19.58 4.11 -10.02
CA TRP A 326 19.82 5.30 -9.21
C TRP A 326 18.52 5.94 -8.69
N SER A 327 17.55 6.19 -9.56
CA SER A 327 16.31 6.86 -9.18
C SER A 327 15.45 5.98 -8.28
N THR A 328 15.38 4.67 -8.57
CA THR A 328 14.70 3.68 -7.72
C THR A 328 15.38 3.60 -6.34
N TYR A 329 16.71 3.51 -6.28
CA TYR A 329 17.46 3.48 -5.02
C TYR A 329 17.25 4.76 -4.21
N ARG A 330 17.46 5.93 -4.83
CA ARG A 330 17.30 7.24 -4.17
C ARG A 330 15.90 7.40 -3.58
N SER A 331 14.85 7.23 -4.39
CA SER A 331 13.47 7.36 -3.95
C SER A 331 13.15 6.40 -2.79
N MET A 332 13.63 5.16 -2.89
CA MET A 332 13.48 4.15 -1.85
C MET A 332 14.11 4.57 -0.53
N ILE A 333 15.37 4.98 -0.52
CA ILE A 333 16.06 5.35 0.73
C ILE A 333 15.49 6.64 1.32
N GLU A 334 15.17 7.63 0.50
CA GLU A 334 14.56 8.88 0.96
C GLU A 334 13.21 8.62 1.64
N GLU A 335 12.36 7.75 1.09
CA GLU A 335 11.10 7.36 1.74
C GLU A 335 11.33 6.50 3.00
N TYR A 336 12.28 5.56 2.95
CA TYR A 336 12.53 4.64 4.04
C TYR A 336 13.08 5.33 5.30
N THR A 337 14.01 6.27 5.13
CA THR A 337 14.66 6.97 6.26
C THR A 337 13.78 7.99 6.98
N LYS A 338 12.64 8.39 6.39
CA LYS A 338 11.59 9.17 7.07
C LYS A 338 10.88 8.39 8.17
N ARG A 339 10.94 7.05 8.12
CA ARG A 339 10.13 6.18 8.97
C ARG A 339 10.78 5.91 10.32
N SER A 340 9.92 5.71 11.31
CA SER A 340 10.25 5.35 12.69
C SER A 340 10.42 3.86 12.87
N MET A 341 11.37 3.47 13.72
CA MET A 341 11.67 2.09 14.10
C MET A 341 11.70 1.96 15.62
N ARG A 342 11.16 0.86 16.14
CA ARG A 342 11.24 0.56 17.59
C ARG A 342 12.65 0.10 17.98
N ARG A 343 13.27 -0.73 17.13
CA ARG A 343 14.63 -1.25 17.30
C ARG A 343 15.48 -0.67 16.19
N GLU A 344 16.39 0.23 16.54
CA GLU A 344 17.20 0.93 15.55
C GLU A 344 18.15 0.00 14.79
N HIS A 345 18.59 -1.10 15.42
CA HIS A 345 19.47 -2.09 14.81
C HIS A 345 18.82 -2.84 13.64
N ASP A 346 17.49 -2.79 13.49
CA ASP A 346 16.77 -3.46 12.40
C ASP A 346 16.69 -2.61 11.11
N ILE A 347 17.34 -1.44 11.07
CA ILE A 347 17.31 -0.52 9.92
C ILE A 347 17.66 -1.21 8.60
N LEU A 348 18.68 -2.07 8.57
CA LEU A 348 19.05 -2.77 7.35
C LEU A 348 18.17 -3.99 7.13
N ASN A 349 17.76 -4.71 8.18
CA ASN A 349 17.00 -5.97 8.07
C ASN A 349 15.76 -5.81 7.19
N ALA A 350 14.98 -4.75 7.39
CA ALA A 350 13.76 -4.52 6.61
C ALA A 350 14.03 -4.09 5.15
N LEU A 351 15.22 -3.56 4.85
CA LEU A 351 15.57 -3.12 3.50
C LEU A 351 16.41 -4.14 2.73
N THR A 352 17.13 -5.03 3.42
CA THR A 352 18.01 -6.03 2.82
C THR A 352 17.28 -6.90 1.80
N GLY A 353 16.05 -7.33 2.06
CA GLY A 353 15.27 -8.10 1.08
C GLY A 353 15.00 -7.33 -0.22
N ILE A 354 14.70 -6.03 -0.11
CA ILE A 354 14.45 -5.16 -1.28
C ILE A 354 15.77 -4.87 -2.01
N LEU A 355 16.83 -4.51 -1.27
CA LEU A 355 18.16 -4.26 -1.84
C LEU A 355 18.74 -5.48 -2.53
N ASN A 356 18.59 -6.67 -1.94
CA ASN A 356 19.04 -7.91 -2.55
C ASN A 356 18.31 -8.18 -3.87
N THR A 357 17.03 -7.84 -3.95
CA THR A 357 16.26 -7.92 -5.21
C THR A 357 16.74 -6.88 -6.23
N LEU A 358 17.07 -5.66 -5.79
CA LEU A 358 17.46 -4.56 -6.68
C LEU A 358 18.88 -4.72 -7.25
N VAL A 359 19.82 -5.20 -6.44
CA VAL A 359 21.25 -5.20 -6.78
C VAL A 359 21.93 -6.57 -6.64
N ASP A 360 21.13 -7.64 -6.55
CA ASP A 360 21.61 -9.03 -6.47
C ASP A 360 22.61 -9.22 -5.32
N SER A 361 22.22 -8.76 -4.13
CA SER A 361 23.04 -8.76 -2.90
C SER A 361 24.38 -8.02 -2.96
N ARG A 362 24.66 -7.24 -4.01
CA ARG A 362 25.90 -6.47 -4.17
C ARG A 362 25.81 -5.08 -3.55
N HIS A 363 25.71 -5.03 -2.22
CA HIS A 363 25.74 -3.79 -1.44
C HIS A 363 26.53 -3.96 -0.13
N ILE A 364 26.99 -2.84 0.42
CA ILE A 364 27.61 -2.79 1.74
C ILE A 364 26.94 -1.73 2.60
N ALA A 365 26.52 -2.10 3.81
CA ALA A 365 25.82 -1.23 4.74
C ALA A 365 24.64 -0.45 4.10
N GLY A 366 23.92 -1.09 3.17
CA GLY A 366 22.80 -0.48 2.45
C GLY A 366 23.16 0.35 1.21
N LEU A 367 24.45 0.45 0.83
CA LEU A 367 24.92 1.16 -0.36
C LEU A 367 25.31 0.17 -1.48
N PRO A 368 24.66 0.21 -2.66
CA PRO A 368 25.02 -0.66 -3.77
C PRO A 368 26.39 -0.38 -4.37
N PHE A 369 27.12 -1.41 -4.78
CA PHE A 369 28.46 -1.24 -5.38
C PHE A 369 28.43 -0.51 -6.72
N ALA A 370 27.40 -0.74 -7.55
CA ALA A 370 27.30 -0.16 -8.89
C ALA A 370 27.07 1.36 -8.91
N ILE A 371 26.60 1.93 -7.80
CA ILE A 371 26.29 3.36 -7.64
C ILE A 371 26.87 3.91 -6.33
N PHE A 372 27.95 3.30 -5.85
CA PHE A 372 28.45 3.52 -4.49
C PHE A 372 28.89 4.98 -4.25
N ASP A 373 29.56 5.56 -5.24
CA ASP A 373 29.98 6.96 -5.30
C ASP A 373 28.80 7.92 -5.15
N MET A 374 27.73 7.74 -5.94
CA MET A 374 26.52 8.55 -5.85
C MET A 374 25.76 8.29 -4.55
N ALA A 375 25.66 7.02 -4.13
CA ALA A 375 24.94 6.62 -2.92
C ALA A 375 25.56 7.16 -1.63
N LEU A 376 26.84 7.55 -1.64
CA LEU A 376 27.50 8.22 -0.52
C LEU A 376 27.14 9.71 -0.38
N LEU A 377 26.60 10.35 -1.42
CA LEU A 377 26.35 11.80 -1.44
C LEU A 377 25.07 12.23 -0.72
N TRP A 378 24.54 11.41 0.17
CA TRP A 378 23.33 11.73 0.91
C TRP A 378 23.58 12.88 1.89
N GLN A 379 22.55 13.68 2.12
CA GLN A 379 22.59 14.81 3.03
C GLN A 379 21.43 14.80 4.02
N PRO A 380 21.65 15.29 5.25
CA PRO A 380 20.58 15.44 6.23
C PRO A 380 19.54 16.46 5.74
N ARG A 381 18.24 16.10 5.76
CA ARG A 381 17.15 17.10 5.68
C ARG A 381 16.86 17.77 7.03
N GLN A 382 17.33 17.15 8.10
CA GLN A 382 17.12 17.57 9.48
C GLN A 382 18.31 17.15 10.33
N ARG A 383 18.39 17.63 11.57
CA ARG A 383 19.41 17.16 12.51
C ARG A 383 19.28 15.65 12.71
N LEU A 384 20.34 14.93 12.37
CA LEU A 384 20.39 13.47 12.51
C LEU A 384 20.96 13.07 13.87
N ARG A 385 20.48 11.93 14.39
CA ARG A 385 21.06 11.26 15.55
C ARG A 385 21.87 10.04 15.10
N ARG A 386 23.03 9.84 15.69
CA ARG A 386 23.91 8.70 15.39
C ARG A 386 23.29 7.38 15.88
N ARG A 387 23.13 6.41 14.97
CA ARG A 387 22.81 5.01 15.29
C ARG A 387 24.10 4.23 15.51
N ARG A 388 24.28 3.63 16.70
CA ARG A 388 25.48 2.83 17.03
C ARG A 388 25.45 1.48 16.30
N GLY A 389 26.62 0.94 15.96
CA GLY A 389 26.76 -0.38 15.32
C GLY A 389 26.77 -0.38 13.79
N PHE A 390 26.62 0.77 13.14
CA PHE A 390 26.69 0.91 11.68
C PHE A 390 27.78 1.89 11.27
N PRO A 391 28.35 1.84 10.06
CA PRO A 391 29.32 2.84 9.59
C PRO A 391 28.75 4.26 9.58
N SER A 392 29.59 5.28 9.83
CA SER A 392 29.14 6.69 9.85
C SER A 392 28.92 7.28 8.46
N TRP A 393 29.57 6.73 7.44
CA TRP A 393 29.42 7.14 6.04
C TRP A 393 28.15 6.58 5.38
N SER A 394 27.51 5.57 5.99
CA SER A 394 26.25 5.03 5.50
C SER A 394 25.08 5.77 6.13
N TRP A 395 24.02 6.00 5.35
CA TRP A 395 22.73 6.50 5.84
C TRP A 395 22.14 5.59 6.93
N ALA A 396 22.42 4.29 6.91
CA ALA A 396 21.99 3.34 7.93
C ALA A 396 22.64 3.65 9.30
N GLY A 397 23.71 4.44 9.32
CA GLY A 397 24.33 4.97 10.51
C GLY A 397 23.55 6.05 11.24
N TRP A 398 22.41 6.50 10.72
CA TRP A 398 21.74 7.70 11.20
C TRP A 398 20.23 7.53 11.34
N VAL A 399 19.66 8.30 12.26
CA VAL A 399 18.23 8.39 12.54
C VAL A 399 17.75 9.76 12.10
N GLY A 400 16.82 9.78 11.16
CA GLY A 400 16.24 10.98 10.57
C GLY A 400 16.28 10.96 9.05
N GLN A 401 15.50 11.85 8.45
CA GLN A 401 15.34 11.93 7.00
C GLN A 401 16.60 12.42 6.31
N ILE A 402 16.97 11.73 5.23
CA ILE A 402 18.04 12.13 4.30
C ILE A 402 17.48 12.42 2.90
N HIS A 403 18.33 12.98 2.05
CA HIS A 403 18.04 13.23 0.64
C HIS A 403 19.32 13.30 -0.19
N TRP A 404 19.15 13.21 -1.51
CA TRP A 404 20.16 13.60 -2.49
C TRP A 404 19.65 14.82 -3.26
N PHE A 405 20.54 15.74 -3.63
CA PHE A 405 20.19 16.81 -4.56
C PHE A 405 20.11 16.27 -5.98
N ASP A 406 19.15 16.75 -6.77
CA ASP A 406 19.16 16.53 -8.22
C ASP A 406 20.38 17.24 -8.82
N ASP A 407 20.99 16.61 -9.83
CA ASP A 407 22.19 17.05 -10.56
C ASP A 407 22.00 18.40 -11.27
N GLY A 408 21.86 19.48 -10.51
CA GLY A 408 22.03 20.87 -10.95
C GLY A 408 23.28 21.52 -10.36
N CYS A 409 24.03 20.82 -9.50
CA CYS A 409 25.20 21.36 -8.80
C CYS A 409 26.55 20.76 -9.24
N LEU A 410 26.56 19.87 -10.25
CA LEU A 410 27.78 19.48 -10.96
C LEU A 410 27.94 20.25 -12.27
N ASP A 411 27.39 21.46 -12.36
CA ASP A 411 27.76 22.41 -13.39
C ASP A 411 29.20 22.88 -13.08
N THR A 412 30.17 22.15 -13.64
CA THR A 412 31.56 22.57 -13.76
C THR A 412 31.65 23.74 -14.74
N GLN A 413 31.09 24.89 -14.36
CA GLN A 413 31.35 26.19 -14.97
C GLN A 413 31.53 27.23 -13.87
N LYS A 414 32.69 27.14 -13.22
CA LYS A 414 33.42 28.26 -12.62
C LYS A 414 34.80 27.76 -12.21
N GLY A 415 35.68 27.73 -13.21
CA GLY A 415 37.14 27.74 -13.07
C GLY A 415 37.64 28.79 -14.04
#